data_AF-A0A069DTF1-F1
#
_entry.id   AF-A0A069DTF1-F1
#
_cell.length_a   1.000
_cell.length_b   1.000
_cell.length_c   1.000
_cell.angle_alpha   90.00
_cell.angle_beta   90.00
_cell.angle_gamma   90.00
#
_symmetry.space_group_name_H-M   'P 1'
#
loop_
_entity.id
_entity.type
_entity.pdbx_description
1 polymer ?
#
loop_
_entity_poly.entity_id
_entity_poly.type
_entity_poly.pdbx_seq_one_letter_code
_entity_poly.pdbx_strand_id
1 'polypeptide(L)'
;DEDNELDPRIQVELEQLNNCTDLINKLEIELDEANTTFRILLKDSMRRLKVMTCKLGSCIDRARPYYEAVEIARKAQLECQKAAVQFQRANGIHQAAKETVALAEARFLSKQNEWQFDNAWQEMLNHATTKVTEAERQKSESGREHQKRAMLFNLAEQKVISLEKKIRVSVMKSRPYFEEKEVCQGQLNAQKRRIDQIQSEIVKAKKEYSQALRRLELISEEIHLRRRDKSGSVSPSPPTGPREPGVGAELDSSHLEEAGCYSHLGNPLINDSRKNAECDGAASPWDLEREMERADLRSLGSISVATSSAISESDDLEADVVDENILLQVMALRKLRKLALKENDLLTIKSPFLP
;
A
#
# COMPACT_ATOMS: atom_id res chain seq x y z
N ASP A 1 9.15 56.19 -16.09
CA ASP A 1 7.86 55.47 -15.96
C ASP A 1 7.91 53.99 -16.36
N GLU A 2 9.05 53.42 -16.76
CA GLU A 2 9.19 51.97 -17.05
C GLU A 2 9.44 51.09 -15.80
N ASP A 3 9.71 51.68 -14.63
CA ASP A 3 10.02 50.93 -13.39
C ASP A 3 8.77 50.49 -12.59
N ASN A 4 7.56 50.85 -13.05
CA ASN A 4 6.28 50.54 -12.39
C ASN A 4 5.50 49.39 -13.03
N GLU A 5 6.01 48.79 -14.12
CA GLU A 5 5.33 47.66 -14.75
C GLU A 5 5.63 46.37 -13.96
N LEU A 6 4.59 45.77 -13.38
CA LEU A 6 4.69 44.53 -12.61
C LEU A 6 5.23 43.41 -13.51
N ASP A 7 6.23 42.66 -13.04
CA ASP A 7 6.76 41.53 -13.78
C ASP A 7 5.61 40.55 -14.10
N PRO A 8 5.33 40.26 -15.39
CA PRO A 8 4.19 39.43 -15.80
C PRO A 8 4.23 38.02 -15.19
N ARG A 9 5.42 37.55 -14.75
CA ARG A 9 5.58 36.26 -14.05
C ARG A 9 4.92 36.28 -12.66
N ILE A 10 4.87 37.43 -11.99
CA ILE A 10 4.21 37.56 -10.68
C ILE A 10 2.72 37.29 -10.82
N GLN A 11 2.09 37.83 -11.86
CA GLN A 11 0.66 37.64 -12.10
C GLN A 11 0.33 36.16 -12.31
N VAL A 12 1.12 35.44 -13.11
CA VAL A 12 0.95 34.00 -13.34
C VAL A 12 1.02 33.20 -12.04
N GLU A 13 2.01 33.48 -11.19
CA GLU A 13 2.15 32.76 -9.92
C GLU A 13 1.06 33.12 -8.89
N LEU A 14 0.56 34.36 -8.89
CA LEU A 14 -0.58 34.76 -8.06
C LEU A 14 -1.88 34.09 -8.52
N GLU A 15 -2.12 34.01 -9.83
CA GLU A 15 -3.24 33.25 -10.39
C GLU A 15 -3.14 31.77 -10.02
N GLN A 16 -1.93 31.19 -10.07
CA GLN A 16 -1.69 29.82 -9.62
C GLN A 16 -1.99 29.64 -8.13
N LEU A 17 -1.62 30.59 -7.26
CA LEU A 17 -1.94 30.54 -5.83
C LEU A 17 -3.44 30.61 -5.57
N ASN A 18 -4.15 31.50 -6.26
CA ASN A 18 -5.61 31.60 -6.15
C ASN A 18 -6.27 30.28 -6.57
N ASN A 19 -5.87 29.72 -7.72
CA ASN A 19 -6.35 28.42 -8.21
C ASN A 19 -6.07 27.28 -7.22
N CYS A 20 -4.85 27.22 -6.66
CA CYS A 20 -4.51 26.22 -5.65
C CYS A 20 -5.32 26.41 -4.36
N THR A 21 -5.59 27.64 -3.93
CA THR A 21 -6.38 27.94 -2.73
C THR A 21 -7.82 27.49 -2.91
N ASP A 22 -8.44 27.83 -4.04
CA ASP A 22 -9.80 27.41 -4.37
C ASP A 22 -9.90 25.89 -4.49
N LEU A 23 -8.91 25.25 -5.10
CA LEU A 23 -8.83 23.80 -5.20
C LEU A 23 -8.69 23.13 -3.83
N ILE A 24 -7.85 23.65 -2.94
CA ILE A 24 -7.69 23.13 -1.57
C ILE A 24 -9.02 23.23 -0.82
N ASN A 25 -9.67 24.40 -0.84
CA ASN A 25 -10.95 24.62 -0.16
C ASN A 25 -12.02 23.65 -0.68
N LYS A 26 -12.10 23.48 -2.00
CA LYS A 26 -13.02 22.53 -2.64
C LYS A 26 -12.75 21.09 -2.19
N LEU A 27 -11.50 20.65 -2.26
CA LEU A 27 -11.13 19.28 -1.88
C LEU A 27 -11.34 19.02 -0.37
N GLU A 28 -11.13 20.02 0.49
CA GLU A 28 -11.40 19.91 1.93
C GLU A 28 -12.90 19.73 2.21
N ILE A 29 -13.78 20.47 1.52
CA ILE A 29 -15.23 20.26 1.59
C ILE A 29 -15.60 18.85 1.10
N GLU A 30 -15.08 18.43 -0.06
CA GLU A 30 -15.35 17.10 -0.59
C GLU A 30 -14.84 15.98 0.32
N LEU A 31 -13.72 16.19 1.03
CA LEU A 31 -13.19 15.25 2.02
C LEU A 31 -14.15 15.11 3.20
N ASP A 32 -14.69 16.20 3.72
CA ASP A 32 -15.65 16.19 4.82
C ASP A 32 -16.98 15.54 4.44
N GLU A 33 -17.48 15.82 3.24
CA GLU A 33 -18.64 15.13 2.66
C GLU A 33 -18.39 13.63 2.51
N ALA A 34 -17.21 13.25 2.00
CA ALA A 34 -16.83 11.86 1.83
C ALA A 34 -16.70 11.12 3.18
N ASN A 35 -16.12 11.77 4.19
CA ASN A 35 -16.02 11.25 5.56
C ASN A 35 -17.40 11.12 6.22
N THR A 36 -18.30 12.07 5.98
CA THR A 36 -19.68 12.01 6.49
C THR A 36 -20.43 10.84 5.86
N THR A 37 -20.30 10.68 4.55
CA THR A 37 -20.88 9.55 3.80
C THR A 37 -20.34 8.21 4.32
N PHE A 38 -19.04 8.10 4.56
CA PHE A 38 -18.44 6.89 5.15
C PHE A 38 -19.05 6.56 6.51
N ARG A 39 -19.21 7.55 7.39
CA ARG A 39 -19.82 7.38 8.71
C ARG A 39 -21.29 6.94 8.62
N ILE A 40 -22.05 7.49 7.67
CA ILE A 40 -23.45 7.10 7.43
C ILE A 40 -23.52 5.65 6.92
N LEU A 41 -22.72 5.31 5.91
CA LEU A 41 -22.64 3.96 5.37
C LEU A 41 -22.27 2.95 6.46
N LEU A 42 -21.30 3.27 7.31
CA LEU A 42 -20.88 2.40 8.41
C LEU A 42 -22.03 2.09 9.36
N LYS A 43 -22.75 3.12 9.82
CA LYS A 43 -23.90 2.95 10.72
C LYS A 43 -25.02 2.14 10.08
N ASP A 44 -25.33 2.40 8.81
CA ASP A 44 -26.37 1.67 8.10
C ASP A 44 -25.99 0.20 7.86
N SER A 45 -24.75 -0.07 7.44
CA SER A 45 -24.21 -1.43 7.29
C SER A 45 -24.26 -2.21 8.61
N MET A 46 -23.84 -1.61 9.73
CA MET A 46 -23.93 -2.24 11.05
C MET A 46 -25.37 -2.58 11.42
N ARG A 47 -26.32 -1.66 11.18
CA ARG A 47 -27.75 -1.90 11.44
C ARG A 47 -28.29 -3.04 10.59
N ARG A 48 -28.01 -3.05 9.28
CA ARG A 48 -28.44 -4.10 8.34
C ARG A 48 -27.91 -5.47 8.78
N LEU A 49 -26.63 -5.55 9.11
CA LEU A 49 -26.01 -6.79 9.57
C LEU A 49 -26.57 -7.25 10.92
N LYS A 50 -26.75 -6.35 11.89
CA LYS A 50 -27.32 -6.69 13.20
C LYS A 50 -28.71 -7.33 13.08
N VAL A 51 -29.56 -6.80 12.20
CA VAL A 51 -30.90 -7.39 11.94
C VAL A 51 -30.77 -8.82 11.42
N MET A 52 -29.81 -9.09 10.53
CA MET A 52 -29.57 -10.45 10.02
C MET A 52 -28.96 -11.37 11.09
N THR A 53 -28.04 -10.87 11.91
CA THR A 53 -27.47 -11.60 13.06
C THR A 53 -28.57 -12.06 14.02
N CYS A 54 -29.51 -11.18 14.36
CA CYS A 54 -30.65 -11.53 15.22
C CYS A 54 -31.57 -12.60 14.58
N LYS A 55 -31.76 -12.57 13.26
CA LYS A 55 -32.61 -13.54 12.55
C LYS A 55 -31.97 -14.92 12.40
N LEU A 56 -30.66 -14.96 12.20
CA LEU A 56 -29.91 -16.17 11.83
C LEU A 56 -29.25 -16.84 13.04
N GLY A 57 -28.89 -16.09 14.08
CA GLY A 57 -28.27 -16.60 15.29
C GLY A 57 -26.99 -17.38 15.04
N SER A 58 -26.83 -18.52 15.72
CA SER A 58 -25.59 -19.31 15.75
C SER A 58 -25.19 -19.97 14.42
N CYS A 59 -26.02 -19.91 13.37
CA CYS A 59 -25.63 -20.45 12.07
C CYS A 59 -24.55 -19.61 11.37
N ILE A 60 -24.45 -18.31 11.69
CA ILE A 60 -23.39 -17.42 11.19
C ILE A 60 -22.03 -17.86 11.75
N ASP A 61 -21.94 -18.03 13.07
CA ASP A 61 -20.68 -18.42 13.74
C ASP A 61 -20.21 -19.80 13.28
N ARG A 62 -21.14 -20.74 13.10
CA ARG A 62 -20.84 -22.08 12.58
C ARG A 62 -20.38 -22.06 11.12
N ALA A 63 -20.77 -21.06 10.33
CA ALA A 63 -20.38 -20.95 8.92
C ALA A 63 -19.08 -20.15 8.71
N ARG A 64 -18.64 -19.37 9.71
CA ARG A 64 -17.42 -18.55 9.65
C ARG A 64 -16.17 -19.31 9.15
N PRO A 65 -15.84 -20.52 9.65
CA PRO A 65 -14.66 -21.25 9.18
C PRO A 65 -14.69 -21.59 7.68
N TYR A 66 -15.89 -21.81 7.12
CA TYR A 66 -16.05 -22.06 5.69
C TYR A 66 -15.75 -20.80 4.88
N TYR A 67 -16.34 -19.65 5.22
CA TYR A 67 -16.11 -18.40 4.49
C TYR A 67 -14.67 -17.91 4.63
N GLU A 68 -14.03 -18.11 5.77
CA GLU A 68 -12.60 -17.83 5.95
C GLU A 68 -11.74 -18.73 5.05
N ALA A 69 -12.03 -20.04 5.01
CA ALA A 69 -11.32 -20.96 4.12
C ALA A 69 -11.52 -20.62 2.64
N VAL A 70 -12.73 -20.17 2.24
CA VAL A 70 -13.02 -19.69 0.89
C VAL A 70 -12.17 -18.47 0.55
N GLU A 71 -12.06 -17.50 1.45
CA GLU A 71 -11.20 -16.32 1.23
C GLU A 71 -9.72 -16.69 1.12
N ILE A 72 -9.23 -17.63 1.94
CA ILE A 72 -7.86 -18.14 1.84
C ILE A 72 -7.64 -18.85 0.49
N ALA A 73 -8.58 -19.69 0.06
CA ALA A 73 -8.51 -20.37 -1.24
C ALA A 73 -8.51 -19.37 -2.40
N ARG A 74 -9.36 -18.33 -2.35
CA ARG A 74 -9.40 -17.25 -3.34
C ARG A 74 -8.08 -16.48 -3.42
N LYS A 75 -7.48 -16.14 -2.27
CA LYS A 75 -6.15 -15.49 -2.21
C LYS A 75 -5.07 -16.41 -2.81
N ALA A 76 -5.03 -17.68 -2.40
CA ALA A 76 -4.08 -18.65 -2.93
C ALA A 76 -4.25 -18.87 -4.45
N GLN A 77 -5.48 -18.83 -4.96
CA GLN A 77 -5.78 -18.91 -6.39
C GLN A 77 -5.17 -17.72 -7.15
N LEU A 78 -5.39 -16.49 -6.65
CA LEU A 78 -4.86 -15.28 -7.28
C LEU A 78 -3.33 -15.27 -7.29
N GLU A 79 -2.70 -15.69 -6.20
CA GLU A 79 -1.25 -15.83 -6.14
C GLU A 79 -0.72 -16.90 -7.09
N CYS A 80 -1.42 -18.03 -7.20
CA CYS A 80 -1.09 -19.10 -8.14
C CYS A 80 -1.18 -18.62 -9.59
N GLN A 81 -2.24 -17.89 -9.94
CA GLN A 81 -2.42 -17.27 -11.26
C GLN A 81 -1.31 -16.26 -11.55
N LYS A 82 -0.99 -15.38 -10.60
CA LYS A 82 0.11 -14.41 -10.73
C LYS A 82 1.45 -15.12 -10.98
N ALA A 83 1.75 -16.17 -10.22
CA ALA A 83 2.96 -16.97 -10.42
C ALA A 83 2.94 -17.73 -11.76
N ALA A 84 1.78 -18.19 -12.23
CA ALA A 84 1.63 -18.83 -13.53
C ALA A 84 1.96 -17.86 -14.68
N VAL A 85 1.43 -16.63 -14.63
CA VAL A 85 1.73 -15.57 -15.61
C VAL A 85 3.21 -15.23 -15.61
N GLN A 86 3.84 -15.15 -14.43
CA GLN A 86 5.29 -14.92 -14.33
C GLN A 86 6.10 -16.06 -14.95
N PHE A 87 5.73 -17.32 -14.69
CA PHE A 87 6.37 -18.48 -15.31
C PHE A 87 6.20 -18.49 -16.83
N GLN A 88 5.00 -18.19 -17.34
CA GLN A 88 4.75 -18.07 -18.77
C GLN A 88 5.63 -16.99 -19.41
N ARG A 89 5.74 -15.82 -18.75
CA ARG A 89 6.61 -14.72 -19.22
C ARG A 89 8.08 -15.15 -19.23
N ALA A 90 8.57 -15.77 -18.16
CA ALA A 90 9.95 -16.26 -18.07
C ALA A 90 10.24 -17.33 -19.13
N ASN A 91 9.28 -18.22 -19.39
CA ASN A 91 9.39 -19.22 -20.45
C ASN A 91 9.47 -18.57 -21.85
N GLY A 92 8.66 -17.55 -22.11
CA GLY A 92 8.72 -16.78 -23.36
C GLY A 92 10.07 -16.09 -23.57
N ILE A 93 10.63 -15.49 -22.52
CA ILE A 93 11.96 -14.87 -22.56
C ILE A 93 13.05 -15.90 -22.85
N HIS A 94 13.00 -17.06 -22.18
CA HIS A 94 13.95 -18.14 -22.42
C HIS A 94 13.88 -18.66 -23.85
N GLN A 95 12.68 -18.84 -24.39
CA GLN A 95 12.49 -19.29 -25.76
C GLN A 95 13.04 -18.27 -26.77
N ALA A 96 12.76 -16.97 -26.59
CA ALA A 96 13.30 -15.91 -27.43
C ALA A 96 14.83 -15.82 -27.35
N ALA A 97 15.42 -16.03 -26.16
CA ALA A 97 16.87 -16.08 -26.00
C ALA A 97 17.49 -17.25 -26.76
N LYS A 98 16.87 -18.44 -26.71
CA LYS A 98 17.32 -19.61 -27.48
C LYS A 98 17.21 -19.38 -28.98
N GLU A 99 16.13 -18.77 -29.45
CA GLU A 99 15.96 -18.40 -30.86
C GLU A 99 17.01 -17.39 -31.31
N THR A 100 17.40 -16.44 -30.45
CA THR A 100 18.47 -15.48 -30.74
C THR A 100 19.82 -16.19 -30.97
N VAL A 101 20.17 -17.15 -30.11
CA VAL A 101 21.39 -17.96 -30.28
C VAL A 101 21.30 -18.79 -31.56
N ALA A 102 20.19 -19.49 -31.79
CA ALA A 102 20.00 -20.32 -32.99
C ALA A 102 20.09 -19.51 -34.29
N LEU A 103 19.51 -18.30 -34.32
CA LEU A 103 19.60 -17.40 -35.47
C LEU A 103 21.03 -16.87 -35.68
N ALA A 104 21.75 -16.58 -34.59
CA ALA A 104 23.15 -16.16 -34.66
C ALA A 104 24.04 -17.28 -35.23
N GLU A 105 23.86 -18.52 -34.76
CA GLU A 105 24.57 -19.70 -35.27
C GLU A 105 24.24 -19.96 -36.75
N ALA A 106 22.97 -19.93 -37.14
CA ALA A 106 22.56 -20.11 -38.53
C ALA A 106 23.12 -19.04 -39.48
N ARG A 107 23.13 -17.77 -39.05
CA ARG A 107 23.75 -16.67 -39.81
C ARG A 107 25.26 -16.84 -39.96
N PHE A 108 25.94 -17.34 -38.93
CA PHE A 108 27.37 -17.62 -39.01
C PHE A 108 27.69 -18.76 -39.98
N LEU A 109 26.94 -19.87 -39.90
CA LEU A 109 27.11 -21.01 -40.79
C LEU A 109 26.82 -20.65 -42.26
N SER A 110 25.82 -19.81 -42.53
CA SER A 110 25.51 -19.37 -43.90
C SER A 110 26.53 -18.39 -44.50
N LYS A 111 27.26 -17.65 -43.67
CA LYS A 111 28.27 -16.65 -44.09
C LYS A 111 29.71 -17.06 -43.76
N GLN A 112 29.95 -18.35 -43.58
CA GLN A 112 31.25 -18.89 -43.15
C GLN A 112 32.43 -18.48 -44.07
N ASN A 113 32.15 -18.14 -45.33
CA ASN A 113 33.16 -17.70 -46.30
C ASN A 113 33.48 -16.19 -46.21
N GLU A 114 32.58 -15.38 -45.62
CA GLU A 114 32.73 -13.92 -45.46
C GLU A 114 33.10 -13.52 -44.04
N TRP A 115 32.66 -14.29 -43.03
CA TRP A 115 32.81 -13.96 -41.62
C TRP A 115 33.89 -14.84 -40.99
N GLN A 116 34.95 -14.22 -40.46
CA GLN A 116 35.92 -14.93 -39.63
C GLN A 116 35.39 -15.05 -38.20
N PHE A 117 35.74 -16.16 -37.55
CA PHE A 117 35.50 -16.34 -36.12
C PHE A 117 36.48 -15.44 -35.36
N ASP A 118 36.14 -14.17 -35.21
CA ASP A 118 36.94 -13.16 -34.54
C ASP A 118 36.56 -13.02 -33.06
N ASN A 119 37.36 -12.23 -32.32
CA ASN A 119 37.15 -12.04 -30.89
C ASN A 119 35.79 -11.37 -30.58
N ALA A 120 35.32 -10.47 -31.45
CA ALA A 120 34.04 -9.78 -31.29
C ALA A 120 32.84 -10.73 -31.44
N TRP A 121 32.91 -11.67 -32.38
CA TRP A 121 31.88 -12.69 -32.57
C TRP A 121 31.86 -13.71 -31.43
N GLN A 122 33.04 -14.11 -30.94
CA GLN A 122 33.16 -14.96 -29.75
C GLN A 122 32.55 -14.30 -28.51
N GLU A 123 32.82 -13.02 -28.28
CA GLU A 123 32.22 -12.24 -27.19
C GLU A 123 30.68 -12.14 -27.33
N MET A 124 30.18 -11.90 -28.55
CA MET A 124 28.74 -11.87 -28.84
C MET A 124 28.06 -13.21 -28.49
N LEU A 125 28.64 -14.35 -28.91
CA LEU A 125 28.09 -15.66 -28.62
C LEU A 125 28.13 -15.98 -27.13
N ASN A 126 29.24 -15.64 -26.44
CA ASN A 126 29.35 -15.80 -24.99
C ASN A 126 28.28 -15.00 -24.25
N HIS A 127 27.99 -13.77 -24.67
CA HIS A 127 26.91 -12.96 -24.10
C HIS A 127 25.54 -13.57 -24.37
N ALA A 128 25.28 -14.05 -25.59
CA ALA A 128 24.02 -14.69 -25.95
C ALA A 128 23.81 -15.99 -25.16
N THR A 129 24.84 -16.82 -25.00
CA THR A 129 24.81 -18.05 -24.19
C THR A 129 24.58 -17.72 -22.71
N THR A 130 25.28 -16.71 -22.16
CA THR A 130 25.06 -16.25 -20.78
C THR A 130 23.61 -15.82 -20.57
N LYS A 131 23.02 -15.08 -21.51
CA LYS A 131 21.61 -14.69 -21.47
C LYS A 131 20.65 -15.89 -21.52
N VAL A 132 20.93 -16.91 -22.33
CA VAL A 132 20.12 -18.14 -22.35
C VAL A 132 20.19 -18.87 -21.00
N THR A 133 21.38 -18.97 -20.40
CA THR A 133 21.54 -19.62 -19.09
C THR A 133 20.82 -18.85 -17.98
N GLU A 134 20.88 -17.52 -17.99
CA GLU A 134 20.17 -16.67 -17.03
C GLU A 134 18.66 -16.77 -17.21
N ALA A 135 18.17 -16.77 -18.46
CA ALA A 135 16.75 -16.95 -18.74
C ALA A 135 16.24 -18.35 -18.33
N GLU A 136 17.04 -19.40 -18.49
CA GLU A 136 16.70 -20.75 -18.01
C GLU A 136 16.64 -20.80 -16.48
N ARG A 137 17.58 -20.13 -15.78
CA ARG A 137 17.57 -20.01 -14.32
C ARG A 137 16.28 -19.34 -13.84
N GLN A 138 15.91 -18.20 -14.43
CA GLN A 138 14.68 -17.47 -14.09
C GLN A 138 13.40 -18.29 -14.36
N LYS A 139 13.37 -19.02 -15.48
CA LYS A 139 12.27 -19.95 -15.81
C LYS A 139 12.17 -21.08 -14.78
N SER A 140 13.30 -21.68 -14.38
CA SER A 140 13.33 -22.74 -13.36
C SER A 140 12.83 -22.24 -12.00
N GLU A 141 13.27 -21.06 -11.56
CA GLU A 141 12.86 -20.44 -10.30
C GLU A 141 11.36 -20.10 -10.28
N SER A 142 10.88 -19.44 -11.34
CA SER A 142 9.45 -19.11 -11.48
C SER A 142 8.57 -20.36 -11.59
N GLY A 143 9.06 -21.42 -12.24
CA GLY A 143 8.38 -22.72 -12.30
C GLY A 143 8.26 -23.37 -10.92
N ARG A 144 9.33 -23.35 -10.11
CA ARG A 144 9.31 -23.86 -8.73
C ARG A 144 8.34 -23.07 -7.86
N GLU A 145 8.29 -21.75 -8.01
CA GLU A 145 7.38 -20.89 -7.25
C GLU A 145 5.92 -21.11 -7.65
N HIS A 146 5.62 -21.20 -8.95
CA HIS A 146 4.29 -21.55 -9.44
C HIS A 146 3.83 -22.90 -8.89
N GLN A 147 4.68 -23.94 -8.93
CA GLN A 147 4.35 -25.24 -8.35
C GLN A 147 4.07 -25.17 -6.84
N LYS A 148 4.86 -24.38 -6.10
CA LYS A 148 4.63 -24.14 -4.67
C LYS A 148 3.26 -23.50 -4.43
N ARG A 149 2.92 -22.44 -5.16
CA ARG A 149 1.63 -21.73 -5.03
C ARG A 149 0.45 -22.63 -5.45
N ALA A 150 0.60 -23.43 -6.49
CA ALA A 150 -0.40 -24.40 -6.92
C ALA A 150 -0.70 -25.47 -5.84
N MET A 151 0.33 -25.96 -5.14
CA MET A 151 0.13 -26.88 -4.02
C MET A 151 -0.66 -26.24 -2.86
N LEU A 152 -0.34 -24.98 -2.51
CA LEU A 152 -1.07 -24.24 -1.48
C LEU A 152 -2.54 -24.00 -1.86
N PHE A 153 -2.79 -23.62 -3.12
CA PHE A 153 -4.14 -23.47 -3.65
C PHE A 153 -4.94 -24.77 -3.55
N ASN A 154 -4.39 -25.89 -4.02
CA ASN A 154 -5.06 -27.20 -3.94
C ASN A 154 -5.37 -27.61 -2.50
N LEU A 155 -4.45 -27.36 -1.56
CA LEU A 155 -4.68 -27.64 -0.13
C LEU A 155 -5.81 -26.78 0.44
N ALA A 156 -5.84 -25.49 0.10
CA ALA A 156 -6.91 -24.59 0.53
C ALA A 156 -8.27 -25.00 -0.07
N GLU A 157 -8.34 -25.37 -1.34
CA GLU A 157 -9.57 -25.89 -1.96
C GLU A 157 -10.08 -27.16 -1.29
N GLN A 158 -9.18 -28.10 -0.98
CA GLN A 158 -9.58 -29.32 -0.25
C GLN A 158 -10.17 -29.00 1.13
N LYS A 159 -9.61 -28.01 1.83
CA LYS A 159 -10.15 -27.52 3.12
C LYS A 159 -11.55 -26.92 2.94
N VAL A 160 -11.76 -26.10 1.90
CA VAL A 160 -13.08 -25.55 1.55
C VAL A 160 -14.10 -26.67 1.31
N ILE A 161 -13.77 -27.64 0.45
CA ILE A 161 -14.66 -28.77 0.12
C ILE A 161 -14.96 -29.61 1.36
N SER A 162 -13.98 -29.83 2.24
CA SER A 162 -14.18 -30.56 3.51
C SER A 162 -15.15 -29.83 4.43
N LEU A 163 -14.98 -28.51 4.59
CA LEU A 163 -15.84 -27.68 5.43
C LEU A 163 -17.25 -27.58 4.84
N GLU A 164 -17.38 -27.35 3.53
CA GLU A 164 -18.68 -27.28 2.86
C GLU A 164 -19.53 -28.52 3.13
N LYS A 165 -18.93 -29.72 3.04
CA LYS A 165 -19.61 -30.98 3.34
C LYS A 165 -20.03 -31.09 4.81
N LYS A 166 -19.18 -30.66 5.75
CA LYS A 166 -19.42 -30.76 7.20
C LYS A 166 -20.49 -29.79 7.71
N ILE A 167 -20.52 -28.55 7.20
CA ILE A 167 -21.37 -27.46 7.71
C ILE A 167 -22.36 -26.90 6.68
N ARG A 168 -22.72 -27.70 5.66
CA ARG A 168 -23.57 -27.31 4.52
C ARG A 168 -24.84 -26.56 4.89
N VAL A 169 -25.58 -27.04 5.89
CA VAL A 169 -26.86 -26.42 6.30
C VAL A 169 -26.64 -25.02 6.90
N SER A 170 -25.59 -24.85 7.72
CA SER A 170 -25.25 -23.56 8.30
C SER A 170 -24.79 -22.57 7.23
N VAL A 171 -24.00 -23.03 6.26
CA VAL A 171 -23.56 -22.23 5.10
C VAL A 171 -24.77 -21.76 4.29
N MET A 172 -25.69 -22.66 3.94
CA MET A 172 -26.89 -22.29 3.18
C MET A 172 -27.78 -21.28 3.90
N LYS A 173 -27.97 -21.44 5.21
CA LYS A 173 -28.82 -20.52 6.01
C LYS A 173 -28.16 -19.15 6.21
N SER A 174 -26.85 -19.11 6.43
CA SER A 174 -26.09 -17.88 6.70
C SER A 174 -25.69 -17.12 5.44
N ARG A 175 -25.82 -17.73 4.25
CA ARG A 175 -25.46 -17.11 2.96
C ARG A 175 -25.96 -15.67 2.77
N PRO A 176 -27.24 -15.32 3.05
CA PRO A 176 -27.71 -13.93 2.89
C PRO A 176 -26.96 -12.92 3.76
N TYR A 177 -26.47 -13.33 4.94
CA TYR A 177 -25.66 -12.46 5.81
C TYR A 177 -24.29 -12.18 5.20
N PHE A 178 -23.60 -13.21 4.70
CA PHE A 178 -22.27 -13.04 4.13
C PHE A 178 -22.29 -12.27 2.80
N GLU A 179 -23.32 -12.47 1.97
CA GLU A 179 -23.54 -11.66 0.77
C GLU A 179 -23.78 -10.18 1.11
N GLU A 180 -24.65 -9.90 2.09
CA GLU A 180 -24.90 -8.52 2.54
C GLU A 180 -23.65 -7.89 3.18
N LYS A 181 -22.88 -8.66 3.95
CA LYS A 181 -21.60 -8.25 4.53
C LYS A 181 -20.61 -7.85 3.45
N GLU A 182 -20.51 -8.64 2.39
CA GLU A 182 -19.63 -8.35 1.25
C GLU A 182 -20.02 -7.04 0.54
N VAL A 183 -21.33 -6.83 0.29
CA VAL A 183 -21.84 -5.58 -0.30
C VAL A 183 -21.50 -4.37 0.58
N CYS A 184 -21.78 -4.47 1.89
CA CYS A 184 -21.47 -3.41 2.86
C CYS A 184 -19.97 -3.10 2.89
N GLN A 185 -19.13 -4.14 2.96
CA GLN A 185 -17.69 -4.00 2.96
C GLN A 185 -17.19 -3.37 1.65
N GLY A 186 -17.77 -3.75 0.51
CA GLY A 186 -17.46 -3.17 -0.80
C GLY A 186 -17.75 -1.67 -0.87
N GLN A 187 -18.91 -1.24 -0.37
CA GLN A 187 -19.30 0.18 -0.29
C GLN A 187 -18.35 0.97 0.61
N LEU A 188 -18.03 0.46 1.80
CA LEU A 188 -17.10 1.09 2.74
C LEU A 188 -15.69 1.19 2.16
N ASN A 189 -15.19 0.13 1.52
CA ASN A 189 -13.89 0.12 0.88
C ASN A 189 -13.82 1.10 -0.30
N ALA A 190 -14.89 1.21 -1.10
CA ALA A 190 -14.97 2.18 -2.20
C ALA A 190 -14.92 3.62 -1.66
N GLN A 191 -15.67 3.89 -0.60
CA GLN A 191 -15.68 5.22 0.01
C GLN A 191 -14.35 5.55 0.70
N LYS A 192 -13.68 4.59 1.34
CA LYS A 192 -12.33 4.76 1.88
C LYS A 192 -11.34 5.12 0.77
N ARG A 193 -11.35 4.39 -0.35
CA ARG A 193 -10.49 4.71 -1.50
C ARG A 193 -10.72 6.13 -2.03
N ARG A 194 -11.97 6.60 -2.04
CA ARG A 194 -12.29 7.98 -2.41
C ARG A 194 -11.70 8.98 -1.43
N ILE A 195 -11.82 8.73 -0.12
CA ILE A 195 -11.21 9.56 0.93
C ILE A 195 -9.69 9.61 0.74
N ASP A 196 -9.03 8.47 0.57
CA ASP A 196 -7.58 8.37 0.36
C ASP A 196 -7.14 9.14 -0.89
N GLN A 197 -7.92 9.07 -1.98
CA GLN A 197 -7.66 9.81 -3.21
C GLN A 197 -7.77 11.33 -3.00
N ILE A 198 -8.84 11.81 -2.37
CA ILE A 198 -9.03 13.24 -2.09
C ILE A 198 -7.91 13.75 -1.18
N GLN A 199 -7.51 12.99 -0.15
CA GLN A 199 -6.39 13.34 0.72
C GLN A 199 -5.08 13.48 -0.06
N SER A 200 -4.80 12.55 -0.97
CA SER A 200 -3.64 12.62 -1.86
C SER A 200 -3.66 13.86 -2.75
N GLU A 201 -4.83 14.22 -3.29
CA GLU A 201 -5.03 15.43 -4.09
C GLU A 201 -4.84 16.71 -3.28
N ILE A 202 -5.31 16.75 -2.02
CA ILE A 202 -5.07 17.89 -1.12
C ILE A 202 -3.58 18.05 -0.87
N VAL A 203 -2.85 16.96 -0.58
CA VAL A 203 -1.40 17.01 -0.38
C VAL A 203 -0.69 17.52 -1.64
N LYS A 204 -1.13 17.08 -2.82
CA LYS A 204 -0.61 17.56 -4.10
C LYS A 204 -0.88 19.05 -4.31
N ALA A 205 -2.11 19.51 -4.09
CA ALA A 205 -2.49 20.92 -4.24
C ALA A 205 -1.73 21.83 -3.24
N LYS A 206 -1.55 21.38 -1.98
CA LYS A 206 -0.73 22.08 -0.98
C LYS A 206 0.74 22.15 -1.38
N LYS A 207 1.26 21.09 -2.01
CA LYS A 207 2.62 21.08 -2.58
C LYS A 207 2.75 22.09 -3.71
N GLU A 208 1.79 22.14 -4.64
CA GLU A 208 1.77 23.11 -5.74
C GLU A 208 1.67 24.56 -5.24
N TYR A 209 0.81 24.81 -4.24
CA TYR A 209 0.71 26.10 -3.53
C TYR A 209 2.07 26.52 -2.95
N SER A 210 2.75 25.61 -2.22
CA SER A 210 4.07 25.88 -1.66
C SER A 210 5.16 26.12 -2.72
N GLN A 211 5.01 25.54 -3.91
CA GLN A 211 5.93 25.75 -5.03
C GLN A 211 5.70 27.11 -5.67
N ALA A 212 4.45 27.53 -5.86
CA ALA A 212 4.12 28.87 -6.36
C ALA A 212 4.62 29.98 -5.41
N LEU A 213 4.46 29.81 -4.09
CA LEU A 213 5.04 30.74 -3.10
C LEU A 213 6.57 30.86 -3.23
N ARG A 214 7.27 29.73 -3.38
CA ARG A 214 8.73 29.73 -3.59
C ARG A 214 9.12 30.39 -4.92
N ARG A 215 8.33 30.21 -5.98
CA ARG A 215 8.58 30.88 -7.26
C ARG A 215 8.40 32.40 -7.15
N LEU A 216 7.39 32.87 -6.41
CA LEU A 216 7.23 34.29 -6.11
C LEU A 216 8.40 34.85 -5.30
N GLU A 217 8.88 34.12 -4.30
CA GLU A 217 10.07 34.49 -3.53
C GLU A 217 11.29 34.64 -4.44
N LEU A 218 11.55 33.67 -5.33
CA LEU A 218 12.64 33.74 -6.31
C LEU A 218 12.51 34.92 -7.28
N ILE A 219 11.30 35.20 -7.78
CA ILE A 219 11.05 36.35 -8.66
C ILE A 219 11.32 37.66 -7.89
N SER A 220 10.87 37.74 -6.63
CA SER A 220 11.12 38.88 -5.76
C SER A 220 12.62 39.11 -5.55
N GLU A 221 13.36 38.07 -5.17
CA GLU A 221 14.82 38.12 -5.01
C GLU A 221 15.52 38.57 -6.30
N GLU A 222 15.10 38.06 -7.46
CA GLU A 222 15.66 38.43 -8.76
C GLU A 222 15.43 39.91 -9.08
N ILE A 223 14.23 40.44 -8.83
CA ILE A 223 13.92 41.86 -9.02
C ILE A 223 14.78 42.73 -8.09
N HIS A 224 14.93 42.32 -6.83
CA HIS A 224 15.79 43.03 -5.87
C HIS A 224 17.27 43.02 -6.27
N LEU A 225 17.79 41.88 -6.75
CA LEU A 225 19.16 41.76 -7.26
C LEU A 225 19.37 42.65 -8.50
N ARG A 226 18.46 42.63 -9.47
CA ARG A 226 18.54 43.49 -10.66
C ARG A 226 18.54 44.98 -10.30
N ARG A 227 17.75 45.39 -9.32
CA ARG A 227 17.74 46.79 -8.83
C ARG A 227 19.06 47.15 -8.14
N ARG A 228 19.64 46.23 -7.35
CA ARG A 228 20.95 46.40 -6.72
C ARG A 228 22.06 46.56 -7.77
N ASP A 229 22.07 45.73 -8.80
CA ASP A 229 23.11 45.71 -9.82
C ASP A 229 22.99 46.89 -10.80
N LYS A 230 21.77 47.36 -11.10
CA LYS A 230 21.51 48.58 -11.90
C LYS A 230 21.81 49.88 -11.15
N SER A 231 21.64 49.89 -9.82
CA SER A 231 21.83 51.10 -9.00
C SER A 231 23.29 51.41 -8.68
N GLY A 232 24.23 50.45 -8.78
CA GLY A 232 25.68 50.66 -8.62
C GLY A 232 26.17 51.28 -7.30
N SER A 233 25.30 51.76 -6.42
CA SER A 233 25.64 52.45 -5.19
C SER A 233 24.52 52.34 -4.16
N VAL A 234 24.95 52.05 -2.93
CA VAL A 234 24.29 52.24 -1.63
C VAL A 234 23.11 51.30 -1.32
N SER A 235 23.31 50.55 -0.23
CA SER A 235 22.30 49.89 0.57
C SER A 235 20.98 50.66 0.63
N PRO A 236 19.81 50.02 0.75
CA PRO A 236 18.65 50.73 1.24
C PRO A 236 18.94 51.07 2.70
N SER A 237 19.42 52.29 2.96
CA SER A 237 19.23 52.90 4.27
C SER A 237 17.74 52.75 4.61
N PRO A 238 17.38 52.39 5.86
CA PRO A 238 15.99 52.40 6.30
C PRO A 238 15.37 53.75 5.93
N PRO A 239 14.07 53.82 5.57
CA PRO A 239 13.46 55.05 5.07
C PRO A 239 13.69 56.18 6.08
N THR A 240 14.58 57.12 5.74
CA THR A 240 14.86 58.32 6.52
C THR A 240 13.81 59.37 6.19
N GLY A 241 12.55 59.05 6.49
CA GLY A 241 11.49 60.02 6.67
C GLY A 241 11.11 60.03 8.15
N PRO A 242 10.75 61.17 8.76
CA PRO A 242 10.17 61.16 10.09
C PRO A 242 8.98 60.19 10.06
N ARG A 243 9.07 59.09 10.82
CA ARG A 243 7.93 58.19 11.00
C ARG A 243 6.85 59.02 11.67
N GLU A 244 5.77 59.26 10.95
CA GLU A 244 4.58 59.81 11.58
C GLU A 244 4.14 58.84 12.69
N PRO A 245 3.78 59.36 13.88
CA PRO A 245 3.28 58.53 14.97
C PRO A 245 2.17 57.60 14.47
N GLY A 246 2.34 56.30 14.66
CA GLY A 246 1.31 55.32 14.34
C GLY A 246 0.04 55.62 15.14
N VAL A 247 -1.11 55.46 14.48
CA VAL A 247 -2.44 55.60 15.10
C VAL A 247 -2.59 54.55 16.19
N GLY A 248 -2.87 54.98 17.44
CA GLY A 248 -3.20 54.10 18.58
C GLY A 248 -2.17 54.00 19.71
N ALA A 249 -1.28 54.99 19.88
CA ALA A 249 -0.28 55.03 20.96
C ALA A 249 -0.54 56.12 22.02
N GLU A 250 -1.80 56.43 22.33
CA GLU A 250 -2.14 57.13 23.58
C GLU A 250 -1.92 56.21 24.79
N LEU A 251 -0.83 56.45 25.51
CA LEU A 251 -0.56 55.89 26.83
C LEU A 251 -1.46 56.58 27.86
N ASP A 252 -2.57 55.93 28.22
CA ASP A 252 -3.30 56.28 29.44
C ASP A 252 -2.54 55.76 30.67
N SER A 253 -1.90 56.68 31.38
CA SER A 253 -1.18 56.43 32.63
C SER A 253 -2.02 56.89 33.83
N SER A 254 -3.02 56.11 34.21
CA SER A 254 -3.54 56.07 35.59
C SER A 254 -4.59 54.98 35.75
N HIS A 255 -4.23 53.84 36.36
CA HIS A 255 -4.87 53.30 37.57
C HIS A 255 -4.34 51.88 37.85
N LEU A 256 -3.81 51.70 39.05
CA LEU A 256 -3.33 50.45 39.62
C LEU A 256 -4.55 49.63 40.12
N GLU A 257 -4.64 48.33 39.80
CA GLU A 257 -4.91 47.22 40.74
C GLU A 257 -5.45 45.94 40.06
N GLU A 258 -4.85 44.81 40.49
CA GLU A 258 -5.32 43.41 40.53
C GLU A 258 -5.60 42.57 39.26
N ALA A 259 -4.57 41.78 38.90
CA ALA A 259 -4.51 40.31 38.99
C ALA A 259 -5.36 39.36 38.10
N GLY A 260 -4.63 38.49 37.36
CA GLY A 260 -5.03 37.17 36.85
C GLY A 260 -5.11 37.09 35.32
N CYS A 261 -4.51 36.18 34.57
CA CYS A 261 -3.82 34.92 34.87
C CYS A 261 -3.11 34.38 33.59
N TYR A 262 -1.96 33.71 33.78
CA TYR A 262 -1.32 32.64 32.98
C TYR A 262 -0.80 32.87 31.53
N SER A 263 0.54 32.91 31.42
CA SER A 263 1.30 32.43 30.26
C SER A 263 2.44 31.50 30.72
N HIS A 264 2.44 30.24 30.26
CA HIS A 264 3.56 29.28 30.24
C HIS A 264 3.02 27.92 29.76
N LEU A 265 3.59 27.13 28.86
CA LEU A 265 4.86 26.97 28.13
C LEU A 265 4.48 26.28 26.78
N GLY A 266 5.23 26.25 25.68
CA GLY A 266 6.64 26.40 25.40
C GLY A 266 6.94 25.49 24.21
N ASN A 267 7.50 26.05 23.13
CA ASN A 267 8.14 25.26 22.08
C ASN A 267 9.41 24.60 22.67
N PRO A 268 9.82 23.43 22.16
CA PRO A 268 11.13 23.45 21.51
C PRO A 268 11.27 22.58 20.26
N LEU A 269 12.02 23.16 19.34
CA LEU A 269 12.73 22.58 18.21
C LEU A 269 13.69 21.46 18.68
N ILE A 270 13.63 20.25 18.10
CA ILE A 270 14.77 19.32 18.03
C ILE A 270 14.77 18.62 16.67
N ASN A 271 15.85 18.83 15.94
CA ASN A 271 16.33 18.00 14.84
C ASN A 271 17.27 16.93 15.44
N ASP A 272 17.09 15.64 15.15
CA ASP A 272 18.14 14.78 14.58
C ASP A 272 17.68 13.31 14.35
N SER A 273 17.97 12.82 13.14
CA SER A 273 18.42 11.46 12.76
C SER A 273 18.01 10.21 13.57
N ARG A 274 17.30 9.26 12.91
CA ARG A 274 17.79 7.87 12.64
C ARG A 274 16.74 6.95 11.99
N LYS A 275 17.16 6.40 10.84
CA LYS A 275 17.10 4.99 10.38
C LYS A 275 15.76 4.22 10.34
N ASN A 276 15.47 3.78 9.11
CA ASN A 276 14.94 2.47 8.70
C ASN A 276 13.58 2.01 9.25
N ALA A 277 12.60 1.89 8.35
CA ALA A 277 12.08 0.60 7.88
C ALA A 277 11.08 0.83 6.75
N GLU A 278 11.37 0.24 5.59
CA GLU A 278 10.33 -0.15 4.64
C GLU A 278 9.32 -1.03 5.38
N CYS A 279 8.04 -0.66 5.32
CA CYS A 279 6.95 -1.53 5.75
C CYS A 279 5.85 -1.46 4.70
N ASP A 280 5.90 -2.44 3.79
CA ASP A 280 4.75 -2.96 3.07
C ASP A 280 3.74 -3.49 4.11
N GLY A 281 3.01 -2.57 4.73
CA GLY A 281 1.85 -2.86 5.56
C GLY A 281 0.63 -2.44 4.78
N ALA A 282 0.12 -3.32 3.92
CA ALA A 282 -1.20 -3.16 3.33
C ALA A 282 -2.16 -2.80 4.47
N ALA A 283 -2.67 -1.56 4.46
CA ALA A 283 -3.58 -1.07 5.48
C ALA A 283 -4.67 -2.13 5.69
N SER A 284 -4.71 -2.73 6.89
CA SER A 284 -5.67 -3.77 7.22
C SER A 284 -7.04 -3.32 6.73
N PRO A 285 -7.75 -4.15 5.94
CA PRO A 285 -9.12 -3.86 5.57
C PRO A 285 -9.90 -3.52 6.84
N TRP A 286 -10.69 -2.44 6.82
CA TRP A 286 -11.56 -2.12 7.95
C TRP A 286 -12.45 -3.34 8.21
N ASP A 287 -12.23 -4.03 9.31
CA ASP A 287 -12.96 -5.26 9.62
C ASP A 287 -14.30 -4.88 10.27
N LEU A 288 -15.35 -4.96 9.48
CA LEU A 288 -16.72 -4.70 9.91
C LEU A 288 -17.14 -5.58 11.09
N GLU A 289 -16.52 -6.77 11.23
CA GLU A 289 -16.74 -7.67 12.36
C GLU A 289 -16.16 -7.08 13.66
N ARG A 290 -14.89 -6.64 13.62
CA ARG A 290 -14.21 -6.02 14.77
C ARG A 290 -14.88 -4.72 15.21
N GLU A 291 -15.46 -3.94 14.29
CA GLU A 291 -16.18 -2.71 14.65
C GLU A 291 -17.59 -2.98 15.19
N MET A 292 -18.26 -4.04 14.74
CA MET A 292 -19.50 -4.53 15.36
C MET A 292 -19.28 -4.98 16.81
N GLU A 293 -18.20 -5.71 17.10
CA GLU A 293 -17.83 -6.11 18.46
C GLU A 293 -17.57 -4.90 19.37
N ARG A 294 -16.85 -3.88 18.87
CA ARG A 294 -16.66 -2.61 19.60
C ARG A 294 -17.96 -1.84 19.83
N ALA A 295 -18.92 -1.95 18.92
CA ALA A 295 -20.21 -1.28 19.06
C ALA A 295 -21.12 -1.98 20.07
N ASP A 296 -21.08 -3.32 20.13
CA ASP A 296 -21.79 -4.10 21.14
C ASP A 296 -21.23 -3.81 22.55
N LEU A 297 -19.91 -3.63 22.70
CA LEU A 297 -19.30 -3.17 23.96
C LEU A 297 -19.72 -1.75 24.36
N ARG A 298 -19.81 -0.83 23.39
CA ARG A 298 -20.28 0.55 23.64
C ARG A 298 -21.78 0.63 23.93
N SER A 299 -22.58 -0.30 23.42
CA SER A 299 -24.02 -0.38 23.70
C SER A 299 -24.35 -0.99 25.07
N LEU A 300 -23.40 -1.66 25.72
CA LEU A 300 -23.55 -2.22 27.08
C LEU A 300 -22.86 -1.36 28.17
N GLY A 301 -22.23 -0.25 27.79
CA GLY A 301 -21.41 0.60 28.65
C GLY A 301 -22.13 1.72 29.41
N SER A 302 -23.44 1.61 29.67
CA SER A 302 -24.15 2.51 30.59
C SER A 302 -24.60 1.79 31.86
N ILE A 303 -23.68 1.06 32.49
CA ILE A 303 -23.86 0.57 33.86
C ILE A 303 -22.63 1.00 34.67
N SER A 304 -22.90 1.72 35.74
CA SER A 304 -21.98 2.45 36.59
C SER A 304 -20.77 1.65 37.07
N VAL A 305 -19.63 2.34 37.08
CA VAL A 305 -18.38 1.94 37.72
C VAL A 305 -18.62 1.73 39.22
N ALA A 306 -18.41 0.50 39.69
CA ALA A 306 -18.05 0.21 41.07
C ALA A 306 -16.86 -0.75 41.08
N THR A 307 -15.91 -0.39 41.94
CA THR A 307 -14.56 -0.92 42.08
C THR A 307 -14.53 -2.37 42.57
N SER A 308 -13.89 -3.27 41.83
CA SER A 308 -13.19 -4.42 42.43
C SER A 308 -12.18 -5.05 41.47
N SER A 309 -10.93 -5.03 41.89
CA SER A 309 -9.81 -5.82 41.36
C SER A 309 -10.12 -7.31 41.38
N ALA A 310 -9.73 -8.02 40.32
CA ALA A 310 -9.17 -9.35 40.42
C ALA A 310 -8.34 -9.67 39.17
N ILE A 311 -7.10 -10.05 39.44
CA ILE A 311 -6.05 -10.58 38.58
C ILE A 311 -6.53 -11.74 37.70
N SER A 312 -6.13 -11.74 36.42
CA SER A 312 -5.69 -12.98 35.75
C SER A 312 -4.68 -12.63 34.67
N GLU A 313 -3.44 -13.03 34.93
CA GLU A 313 -2.37 -13.19 33.95
C GLU A 313 -2.79 -14.21 32.90
N SER A 314 -2.57 -13.91 31.62
CA SER A 314 -2.33 -14.89 30.56
C SER A 314 -1.75 -14.11 29.37
N ASP A 315 -0.43 -14.25 29.23
CA ASP A 315 0.29 -13.97 28.00
C ASP A 315 -0.38 -14.70 26.83
N ASP A 316 -0.56 -14.02 25.71
CA ASP A 316 -0.47 -14.66 24.40
C ASP A 316 0.02 -13.61 23.39
N LEU A 317 1.29 -13.78 23.02
CA LEU A 317 1.97 -13.04 21.97
C LEU A 317 1.33 -13.43 20.63
N GLU A 318 0.70 -12.47 19.95
CA GLU A 318 0.32 -12.61 18.55
C GLU A 318 1.58 -12.68 17.69
N ALA A 319 2.06 -13.91 17.48
CA ALA A 319 3.03 -14.25 16.46
C ALA A 319 2.28 -14.58 15.16
N ASP A 320 2.82 -14.10 14.03
CA ASP A 320 2.36 -14.36 12.66
C ASP A 320 1.99 -15.83 12.42
N VAL A 321 0.71 -16.18 12.57
CA VAL A 321 0.18 -17.51 12.22
C VAL A 321 -0.10 -17.55 10.72
N VAL A 322 0.97 -17.50 9.92
CA VAL A 322 0.95 -18.20 8.63
C VAL A 322 1.34 -19.66 8.92
N ASP A 323 0.44 -20.32 9.65
CA ASP A 323 0.22 -21.75 9.77
C ASP A 323 1.50 -22.62 9.59
N GLU A 324 2.30 -22.71 10.66
CA GLU A 324 3.38 -23.71 10.84
C GLU A 324 2.93 -25.11 10.41
N ASN A 325 1.64 -25.44 10.58
CA ASN A 325 1.06 -26.69 10.16
C ASN A 325 1.05 -26.87 8.64
N ILE A 326 0.77 -25.82 7.86
CA ILE A 326 0.83 -25.85 6.39
C ILE A 326 2.29 -25.99 5.93
N LEU A 327 3.23 -25.29 6.58
CA LEU A 327 4.65 -25.43 6.26
C LEU A 327 5.14 -26.85 6.58
N LEU A 328 4.77 -27.43 7.72
CA LEU A 328 5.06 -28.82 8.08
C LEU A 328 4.47 -29.80 7.08
N GLN A 329 3.23 -29.59 6.64
CA GLN A 329 2.55 -30.48 5.70
C GLN A 329 3.18 -30.41 4.29
N VAL A 330 3.58 -29.23 3.85
CA VAL A 330 4.36 -29.03 2.61
C VAL A 330 5.76 -29.65 2.73
N MET A 331 6.41 -29.53 3.89
CA MET A 331 7.70 -30.19 4.16
C MET A 331 7.58 -31.71 4.18
N ALA A 332 6.51 -32.26 4.75
CA ALA A 332 6.20 -33.69 4.77
C ALA A 332 5.94 -34.22 3.35
N LEU A 333 5.16 -33.52 2.54
CA LEU A 333 4.93 -33.86 1.13
C LEU A 333 6.21 -33.80 0.30
N ARG A 334 7.10 -32.82 0.53
CA ARG A 334 8.43 -32.78 -0.10
C ARG A 334 9.31 -33.95 0.33
N LYS A 335 9.25 -34.36 1.59
CA LYS A 335 10.01 -35.51 2.12
C LYS A 335 9.52 -36.82 1.50
N LEU A 336 8.21 -37.02 1.40
CA LEU A 336 7.61 -38.17 0.71
C LEU A 336 7.98 -38.21 -0.77
N ARG A 337 7.93 -37.08 -1.49
CA ARG A 337 8.34 -37.02 -2.90
C ARG A 337 9.81 -37.35 -3.12
N LYS A 338 10.70 -36.92 -2.21
CA LYS A 338 12.14 -37.27 -2.27
C LYS A 338 12.40 -38.75 -1.99
N LEU A 339 11.62 -39.36 -1.08
CA LEU A 339 11.72 -40.79 -0.79
C LEU A 339 11.24 -41.63 -1.99
N ALA A 340 10.13 -41.26 -2.63
CA ALA A 340 9.61 -41.93 -3.81
C ALA A 340 10.54 -41.83 -5.04
N LEU A 341 11.31 -40.75 -5.17
CA LEU A 341 12.33 -40.61 -6.22
C LEU A 341 13.54 -41.52 -5.93
N LYS A 342 13.99 -41.60 -4.67
CA LYS A 342 15.08 -42.52 -4.26
C LYS A 342 14.71 -43.99 -4.42
N GLU A 343 13.44 -44.34 -4.25
CA GLU A 343 12.96 -45.72 -4.38
C GLU A 343 12.90 -46.15 -5.86
N ASN A 344 12.54 -45.24 -6.77
CA ASN A 344 12.61 -45.47 -8.22
C ASN A 344 14.05 -45.59 -8.74
N ASP A 345 15.00 -44.82 -8.19
CA ASP A 345 16.42 -44.94 -8.53
C ASP A 345 17.02 -46.29 -8.05
N LEU A 346 16.52 -46.85 -6.93
CA LEU A 346 16.94 -48.18 -6.46
C LEU A 346 16.35 -49.33 -7.28
N LEU A 347 15.12 -49.18 -7.80
CA LEU A 347 14.46 -50.18 -8.64
C LEU A 347 15.09 -50.27 -10.04
N THR A 348 15.67 -49.17 -10.55
CA THR A 348 16.34 -49.15 -11.86
C THR A 348 17.70 -49.89 -11.85
N ILE A 349 18.31 -50.12 -10.68
CA ILE A 349 19.62 -50.80 -10.55
C ILE A 349 19.47 -52.32 -10.32
N LYS A 350 18.25 -52.84 -10.09
CA LYS A 350 17.98 -54.28 -9.88
C LYS A 350 17.13 -54.88 -11.01
N SER A 351 17.61 -54.79 -12.25
CA SER A 351 17.23 -55.72 -13.32
C SER A 351 18.30 -56.82 -13.36
N PRO A 352 18.01 -58.07 -12.96
CA PRO A 352 18.96 -59.15 -13.10
C PRO A 352 18.94 -59.66 -14.54
N PHE A 353 20.13 -59.74 -15.12
CA PHE A 353 20.47 -60.69 -16.18
C PHE A 353 19.91 -62.08 -15.84
N LEU A 354 19.27 -62.73 -16.82
CA LEU A 354 19.37 -64.15 -17.20
C LEU A 354 18.11 -64.59 -18.00
N PRO A 355 18.18 -65.66 -18.81
CA PRO A 355 19.31 -66.60 -19.00
C PRO A 355 20.22 -66.27 -20.17
#